data_AF-A0A6B3H7V9-F1
#
_entry.id   AF-A0A6B3H7V9-F1
#
_cell.length_a   1.000
_cell.length_b   1.000
_cell.length_c   1.000
_cell.angle_alpha   90.00
_cell.angle_beta   90.00
_cell.angle_gamma   90.00
#
_symmetry.space_group_name_H-M   'P 1'
#
loop_
_entity.id
_entity.type
_entity.pdbx_description
1 polymer ?
#
loop_
_entity_poly.entity_id
_entity_poly.type
_entity_poly.pdbx_seq_one_letter_code
_entity_poly.pdbx_strand_id
1 'polypeptide(L)'
;RASTAATLAELPLPEAEEAAGPGEDLLVVVPYRQLGERGFSCVDDGCPLICMTVDEQDTVPLAEAVRRLPQVPITLADEGFDIDDDSYAEMVRRVVRDEIGRGEGANFVLKRSFTAEITGYGPQSALTFFRRLLERESGAYWTFLVRAGDRTFVGATP
;
A
#
# COMPACT_ATOMS: atom_id res chain seq x y z
N ARG A 1 -2.96 3.89 17.42
CA ARG A 1 -1.47 4.01 17.37
C ARG A 1 -0.88 2.97 16.43
N ALA A 2 0.25 3.23 15.75
CA ALA A 2 0.93 2.24 14.88
C ALA A 2 1.90 1.31 15.64
N SER A 3 1.92 0.03 15.25
CA SER A 3 2.74 -1.07 15.79
C SER A 3 2.91 -2.20 14.76
N THR A 4 3.57 -3.29 15.14
CA THR A 4 3.80 -4.48 14.28
C THR A 4 3.52 -5.78 15.04
N ALA A 5 2.93 -6.76 14.35
CA ALA A 5 2.72 -8.13 14.85
C ALA A 5 3.60 -9.13 14.06
N ALA A 6 3.81 -10.35 14.56
CA ALA A 6 4.51 -11.39 13.77
C ALA A 6 3.54 -12.17 12.87
N THR A 7 2.36 -12.52 13.40
CA THR A 7 1.29 -13.25 12.68
C THR A 7 -0.04 -12.50 12.69
N LEU A 8 -0.93 -12.86 11.77
CA LEU A 8 -2.31 -12.34 11.74
C LEU A 8 -3.13 -12.75 12.98
N ALA A 9 -2.73 -13.83 13.68
CA ALA A 9 -3.34 -14.27 14.92
C ALA A 9 -2.93 -13.44 16.15
N GLU A 10 -1.87 -12.64 16.04
CA GLU A 10 -1.37 -11.73 17.10
C GLU A 10 -1.87 -10.29 16.94
N LEU A 11 -2.81 -10.03 16.02
CA LEU A 11 -3.36 -8.70 15.82
C LEU A 11 -4.11 -8.22 17.09
N PRO A 12 -3.82 -7.01 17.61
CA PRO A 12 -4.43 -6.50 18.84
C PRO A 12 -5.84 -5.98 18.57
N LEU A 13 -6.79 -6.92 18.45
CA LEU A 13 -8.23 -6.66 18.42
C LEU A 13 -8.79 -6.61 19.85
N PRO A 14 -9.80 -5.77 20.14
CA PRO A 14 -10.48 -5.78 21.43
C PRO A 14 -11.29 -7.07 21.63
N GLU A 15 -11.57 -7.44 22.88
CA GLU A 15 -12.51 -8.53 23.15
C GLU A 15 -13.95 -8.10 22.80
N ALA A 16 -14.80 -9.06 22.44
CA ALA A 16 -16.15 -8.79 21.94
C ALA A 16 -17.09 -8.10 22.96
N GLU A 17 -16.72 -8.09 24.24
CA GLU A 17 -17.41 -7.37 25.32
C GLU A 17 -16.86 -5.93 25.54
N GLU A 18 -15.69 -5.61 24.96
CA GLU A 18 -15.03 -4.29 25.05
C GLU A 18 -15.22 -3.42 23.78
N ALA A 19 -15.72 -4.01 22.68
CA ALA A 19 -15.91 -3.33 21.40
C ALA A 19 -16.76 -2.05 21.53
N ALA A 20 -16.16 -0.90 21.21
CA ALA A 20 -16.60 0.43 21.65
C ALA A 20 -17.73 1.05 20.79
N GLY A 21 -18.79 0.28 20.51
CA GLY A 21 -19.93 0.74 19.71
C GLY A 21 -19.61 0.83 18.21
N PRO A 22 -20.22 1.76 17.45
CA PRO A 22 -20.00 1.88 16.01
C PRO A 22 -18.71 2.64 15.68
N GLY A 23 -17.65 1.91 15.36
CA GLY A 23 -16.37 2.41 14.86
C GLY A 23 -15.53 1.30 14.22
N GLU A 24 -14.39 1.65 13.65
CA GLU A 24 -13.36 0.69 13.20
C GLU A 24 -12.34 0.49 14.33
N ASP A 25 -11.93 -0.74 14.64
CA ASP A 25 -10.96 -0.99 15.74
C ASP A 25 -9.49 -0.87 15.28
N LEU A 26 -9.17 -1.41 14.11
CA LEU A 26 -7.79 -1.72 13.71
C LEU A 26 -7.59 -1.65 12.19
N LEU A 27 -6.79 -0.67 11.73
CA LEU A 27 -6.28 -0.63 10.36
C LEU A 27 -5.04 -1.52 10.24
N VAL A 28 -5.02 -2.46 9.29
CA VAL A 28 -3.90 -3.41 9.10
C VAL A 28 -3.33 -3.31 7.69
N VAL A 29 -2.00 -3.25 7.58
CA VAL A 29 -1.28 -3.31 6.29
C VAL A 29 -0.49 -4.61 6.25
N VAL A 30 -0.99 -5.56 5.44
CA VAL A 30 -0.45 -6.91 5.31
C VAL A 30 0.61 -6.96 4.20
N PRO A 31 1.88 -7.30 4.50
CA PRO A 31 2.93 -7.41 3.48
C PRO A 31 2.81 -8.72 2.68
N TYR A 32 3.37 -8.75 1.47
CA TYR A 32 3.34 -9.93 0.60
C TYR A 32 3.96 -11.19 1.26
N ARG A 33 5.04 -11.03 2.04
CA ARG A 33 5.67 -12.12 2.80
C ARG A 33 4.77 -12.80 3.84
N GLN A 34 3.63 -12.20 4.21
CA GLN A 34 2.68 -12.83 5.15
C GLN A 34 2.03 -14.10 4.57
N LEU A 35 2.15 -14.34 3.25
CA LEU A 35 1.80 -15.60 2.59
C LEU A 35 2.54 -16.82 3.19
N GLY A 36 3.67 -16.63 3.87
CA GLY A 36 4.39 -17.68 4.59
C GLY A 36 3.55 -18.38 5.68
N GLU A 37 2.58 -17.70 6.30
CA GLU A 37 1.65 -18.32 7.27
C GLU A 37 0.71 -19.35 6.63
N ARG A 38 0.55 -19.30 5.29
CA ARG A 38 -0.18 -20.31 4.51
C ARG A 38 0.73 -21.42 3.97
N GLY A 39 2.01 -21.43 4.35
CA GLY A 39 3.02 -22.37 3.85
C GLY A 39 3.48 -22.11 2.42
N PHE A 40 3.18 -20.93 1.84
CA PHE A 40 3.62 -20.58 0.49
C PHE A 40 5.03 -19.98 0.48
N SER A 41 5.83 -20.40 -0.50
CA SER A 41 7.09 -19.74 -0.84
C SER A 41 6.83 -18.29 -1.27
N CYS A 42 7.56 -17.35 -0.70
CA CYS A 42 7.52 -15.93 -1.05
C CYS A 42 8.95 -15.35 -0.99
N VAL A 43 9.14 -14.18 -1.61
CA VAL A 43 10.37 -13.39 -1.43
C VAL A 43 10.29 -12.72 -0.06
N ASP A 44 11.21 -13.04 0.84
CA ASP A 44 11.33 -12.35 2.12
C ASP A 44 12.08 -11.02 1.94
N ASP A 45 11.33 -9.92 1.98
CA ASP A 45 11.83 -8.55 1.91
C ASP A 45 11.96 -7.88 3.30
N GLY A 46 11.68 -8.63 4.38
CA GLY A 46 11.66 -8.12 5.75
C GLY A 46 10.54 -7.11 6.06
N CYS A 47 9.58 -6.87 5.16
CA CYS A 47 8.45 -5.98 5.44
C CYS A 47 7.58 -6.52 6.59
N PRO A 48 7.32 -5.74 7.66
CA PRO A 48 6.53 -6.20 8.80
C PRO A 48 5.02 -6.18 8.51
N LEU A 49 4.28 -7.02 9.22
CA LEU A 49 2.82 -6.87 9.38
C LEU A 49 2.56 -5.67 10.28
N ILE A 50 2.02 -4.60 9.71
CA ILE A 50 1.76 -3.34 10.42
C ILE A 50 0.30 -3.33 10.88
N CYS A 51 0.07 -2.99 12.14
CA CYS A 51 -1.25 -2.77 12.70
C CYS A 51 -1.36 -1.36 13.30
N MET A 52 -2.53 -0.73 13.17
CA MET A 52 -2.80 0.63 13.62
C MET A 52 -4.14 0.66 14.37
N THR A 53 -4.08 0.65 15.70
CA THR A 53 -5.27 0.83 16.55
C THR A 53 -5.90 2.19 16.25
N VAL A 54 -7.21 2.23 16.12
CA VAL A 54 -7.97 3.45 15.86
C VAL A 54 -8.33 4.08 17.21
N ASP A 55 -7.44 4.94 17.71
CA ASP A 55 -7.64 5.61 18.99
C ASP A 55 -8.74 6.71 18.90
N GLU A 56 -8.92 7.27 17.70
CA GLU A 56 -9.91 8.31 17.36
C GLU A 56 -10.37 8.12 15.89
N GLN A 57 -11.66 8.37 15.59
CA GLN A 57 -12.24 8.34 14.25
C GLN A 57 -13.21 9.52 14.06
N ASP A 58 -13.13 10.21 12.92
CA ASP A 58 -14.02 11.32 12.55
C ASP A 58 -14.21 11.36 11.02
N THR A 59 -15.24 12.07 10.54
CA THR A 59 -15.58 12.19 9.12
C THR A 59 -15.71 13.65 8.69
N VAL A 60 -15.08 14.01 7.56
CA VAL A 60 -15.09 15.38 7.04
C VAL A 60 -15.62 15.42 5.60
N PRO A 61 -16.36 16.46 5.19
CA PRO A 61 -16.79 16.61 3.80
C PRO A 61 -15.57 16.68 2.86
N LEU A 62 -15.53 15.83 1.83
CA LEU A 62 -14.39 15.72 0.90
C LEU A 62 -13.96 17.07 0.32
N ALA A 63 -14.93 17.88 -0.11
CA ALA A 63 -14.67 19.22 -0.66
C ALA A 63 -14.04 20.18 0.35
N GLU A 64 -14.22 19.97 1.65
CA GLU A 64 -13.54 20.73 2.70
C GLU A 64 -12.13 20.18 2.98
N ALA A 65 -11.96 18.87 3.05
CA ALA A 65 -10.66 18.23 3.19
C ALA A 65 -9.69 18.69 2.07
N VAL A 66 -10.13 18.62 0.81
CA VAL A 66 -9.32 19.05 -0.36
C VAL A 66 -8.92 20.53 -0.29
N ARG A 67 -9.82 21.42 0.19
CA ARG A 67 -9.49 22.85 0.40
C ARG A 67 -8.46 23.08 1.51
N ARG A 68 -8.43 22.23 2.54
CA ARG A 68 -7.50 22.33 3.69
C ARG A 68 -6.16 21.62 3.43
N LEU A 69 -6.12 20.64 2.53
CA LEU A 69 -4.91 19.88 2.21
C LEU A 69 -3.83 20.75 1.51
N PRO A 70 -2.54 20.61 1.89
CA PRO A 70 -1.44 21.38 1.34
C PRO A 70 -1.24 21.11 -0.16
N GLN A 71 -0.57 22.05 -0.82
CA GLN A 71 -0.21 21.97 -2.23
C GLN A 71 1.24 22.45 -2.40
N VAL A 72 2.20 21.68 -1.87
CA VAL A 72 3.63 22.00 -2.00
C VAL A 72 4.19 21.52 -3.35
N PRO A 73 5.33 22.07 -3.82
CA PRO A 73 6.12 21.44 -4.86
C PRO A 73 6.48 20.00 -4.48
N ILE A 74 6.50 19.11 -5.47
CA ILE A 74 7.06 17.77 -5.34
C ILE A 74 8.04 17.65 -6.50
N THR A 75 9.32 17.51 -6.16
CA THR A 75 10.41 17.26 -7.11
C THR A 75 10.84 15.81 -6.93
N LEU A 76 11.05 15.13 -8.04
CA LEU A 76 11.58 13.76 -8.06
C LEU A 76 13.04 13.77 -8.50
N ALA A 77 13.81 12.82 -7.98
CA ALA A 77 15.15 12.48 -8.43
C ALA A 77 15.27 10.95 -8.58
N ASP A 78 16.26 10.49 -9.35
CA ASP A 78 16.55 9.08 -9.61
C ASP A 78 15.30 8.25 -9.98
N GLU A 79 14.47 8.82 -10.86
CA GLU A 79 13.19 8.24 -11.28
C GLU A 79 13.36 7.19 -12.40
N GLY A 80 12.74 6.02 -12.23
CA GLY A 80 12.84 4.93 -13.21
C GLY A 80 12.15 3.63 -12.76
N PHE A 81 12.18 2.61 -13.61
CA PHE A 81 11.77 1.25 -13.23
C PHE A 81 12.98 0.43 -12.76
N ASP A 82 12.76 -0.44 -11.77
CA ASP A 82 13.71 -1.47 -11.32
C ASP A 82 14.02 -2.52 -12.41
N ILE A 83 13.10 -2.75 -13.34
CA ILE A 83 13.22 -3.64 -14.49
C ILE A 83 12.78 -2.88 -15.75
N ASP A 84 13.72 -2.72 -16.69
CA ASP A 84 13.49 -2.07 -17.99
C ASP A 84 12.45 -2.80 -18.86
N ASP A 85 11.96 -2.12 -19.91
CA ASP A 85 10.89 -2.65 -20.75
C ASP A 85 11.27 -3.92 -21.54
N ASP A 86 12.52 -4.06 -22.00
CA ASP A 86 12.96 -5.23 -22.76
C ASP A 86 13.17 -6.45 -21.85
N SER A 87 13.81 -6.25 -20.70
CA SER A 87 13.96 -7.25 -19.64
C SER A 87 12.60 -7.72 -19.11
N TYR A 88 11.68 -6.79 -18.85
CA TYR A 88 10.32 -7.11 -18.39
C TYR A 88 9.53 -7.85 -19.47
N ALA A 89 9.63 -7.44 -20.74
CA ALA A 89 8.99 -8.14 -21.85
C ALA A 89 9.51 -9.58 -22.01
N GLU A 90 10.81 -9.84 -21.85
CA GLU A 90 11.34 -11.21 -21.89
C GLU A 90 10.93 -12.05 -20.68
N MET A 91 10.80 -11.45 -19.48
CA MET A 91 10.20 -12.14 -18.33
C MET A 91 8.75 -12.58 -18.62
N VAL A 92 7.94 -11.73 -19.24
CA VAL A 92 6.57 -12.08 -19.67
C VAL A 92 6.59 -13.21 -20.71
N ARG A 93 7.43 -13.10 -21.76
CA ARG A 93 7.56 -14.16 -22.79
C ARG A 93 7.96 -15.51 -22.19
N ARG A 94 8.89 -15.51 -21.22
CA ARG A 94 9.30 -16.71 -20.49
C ARG A 94 8.12 -17.32 -19.71
N VAL A 95 7.37 -16.53 -18.95
CA VAL A 95 6.22 -17.05 -18.17
C VAL A 95 5.12 -17.64 -19.06
N VAL A 96 4.81 -16.98 -20.17
CA VAL A 96 3.82 -17.50 -21.14
C VAL A 96 4.27 -18.83 -21.77
N ARG A 97 5.56 -18.95 -22.12
CA ARG A 97 6.11 -20.15 -22.77
C ARG A 97 6.32 -21.31 -21.80
N ASP A 98 6.93 -21.04 -20.64
CA ASP A 98 7.51 -22.07 -19.78
C ASP A 98 6.65 -22.41 -18.55
N GLU A 99 5.77 -21.51 -18.08
CA GLU A 99 4.83 -21.80 -16.99
C GLU A 99 3.43 -22.12 -17.57
N ILE A 100 2.81 -21.16 -18.28
CA ILE A 100 1.47 -21.32 -18.86
C ILE A 100 1.49 -22.41 -19.95
N GLY A 101 2.46 -22.35 -20.86
CA GLY A 101 2.64 -23.33 -21.95
C GLY A 101 2.95 -24.76 -21.48
N ARG A 102 3.22 -24.98 -20.19
CA ARG A 102 3.45 -26.31 -19.60
C ARG A 102 2.35 -26.76 -18.63
N GLY A 103 1.43 -25.87 -18.28
CA GLY A 103 0.27 -26.17 -17.43
C GLY A 103 0.43 -25.84 -15.94
N GLU A 104 1.51 -25.15 -15.54
CA GLU A 104 1.75 -24.74 -14.13
C GLU A 104 0.72 -23.70 -13.64
N GLY A 105 0.07 -22.98 -14.57
CA GLY A 105 -1.04 -22.07 -14.25
C GLY A 105 -1.65 -21.41 -15.49
N ALA A 106 -2.86 -20.87 -15.35
CA ALA A 106 -3.58 -20.24 -16.47
C ALA A 106 -3.27 -18.75 -16.63
N ASN A 107 -2.98 -18.04 -15.54
CA ASN A 107 -2.69 -16.60 -15.50
C ASN A 107 -1.70 -16.31 -14.37
N PHE A 108 -0.78 -15.36 -14.60
CA PHE A 108 0.21 -14.93 -13.60
C PHE A 108 0.32 -13.40 -13.63
N VAL A 109 0.62 -12.78 -12.48
CA VAL A 109 0.92 -11.35 -12.37
C VAL A 109 2.39 -11.20 -12.02
N LEU A 110 3.14 -10.49 -12.87
CA LEU A 110 4.53 -10.10 -12.60
C LEU A 110 4.56 -8.68 -12.04
N LYS A 111 5.40 -8.46 -11.03
CA LYS A 111 5.66 -7.13 -10.46
C LYS A 111 6.91 -6.54 -11.11
N ARG A 112 6.86 -5.26 -11.44
CA ARG A 112 8.01 -4.34 -11.43
C ARG A 112 7.65 -3.09 -10.62
N SER A 113 8.64 -2.36 -10.11
CA SER A 113 8.46 -1.13 -9.34
C SER A 113 9.01 0.07 -10.08
N PHE A 114 8.19 1.12 -10.23
CA PHE A 114 8.70 2.46 -10.46
C PHE A 114 9.19 3.03 -9.13
N THR A 115 10.39 3.59 -9.10
CA THR A 115 11.04 4.18 -7.92
C THR A 115 11.51 5.59 -8.24
N ALA A 116 11.48 6.48 -7.25
CA ALA A 116 12.06 7.82 -7.29
C ALA A 116 12.29 8.34 -5.86
N GLU A 117 13.30 9.19 -5.65
CA GLU A 117 13.41 9.99 -4.42
C GLU A 117 12.50 11.22 -4.51
N ILE A 118 11.71 11.50 -3.47
CA ILE A 118 11.07 12.82 -3.30
C ILE A 118 12.06 13.73 -2.59
N THR A 119 12.69 14.65 -3.34
CA THR A 119 13.72 15.54 -2.81
C THR A 119 13.19 16.37 -1.65
N GLY A 120 13.80 16.25 -0.47
CA GLY A 120 13.37 16.97 0.74
C GLY A 120 12.02 16.50 1.29
N TYR A 121 11.70 15.21 1.16
CA TYR A 121 10.44 14.62 1.61
C TYR A 121 10.01 15.01 3.03
N GLY A 122 8.73 15.34 3.19
CA GLY A 122 8.07 15.46 4.48
C GLY A 122 6.57 15.15 4.39
N PRO A 123 5.83 15.16 5.52
CA PRO A 123 4.41 14.80 5.54
C PRO A 123 3.52 15.62 4.61
N GLN A 124 3.88 16.88 4.32
CA GLN A 124 3.16 17.73 3.36
C GLN A 124 3.29 17.25 1.91
N SER A 125 4.38 16.57 1.54
CA SER A 125 4.57 15.96 0.22
C SER A 125 3.57 14.83 0.00
N ALA A 126 3.42 13.94 0.97
CA ALA A 126 2.43 12.87 0.93
C ALA A 126 0.98 13.41 0.92
N LEU A 127 0.66 14.38 1.78
CA LEU A 127 -0.66 15.04 1.79
C LEU A 127 -0.98 15.76 0.48
N THR A 128 0.03 16.36 -0.16
CA THR A 128 -0.13 16.97 -1.49
C THR A 128 -0.34 15.92 -2.58
N PHE A 129 0.33 14.77 -2.51
CA PHE A 129 0.12 13.68 -3.46
C PHE A 129 -1.29 13.07 -3.30
N PHE A 130 -1.72 12.78 -2.07
CA PHE A 130 -3.08 12.36 -1.74
C PHE A 130 -4.13 13.35 -2.25
N ARG A 131 -3.92 14.66 -2.05
CA ARG A 131 -4.78 15.70 -2.63
C ARG A 131 -4.86 15.61 -4.15
N ARG A 132 -3.73 15.45 -4.84
CA ARG A 132 -3.70 15.31 -6.31
C ARG A 132 -4.45 14.06 -6.79
N LEU A 133 -4.45 12.96 -6.04
CA LEU A 133 -5.28 11.78 -6.36
C LEU A 133 -6.77 12.10 -6.20
N LEU A 134 -7.18 12.71 -5.07
CA LEU A 134 -8.57 13.12 -4.83
C LEU A 134 -9.11 14.14 -5.86
N GLU A 135 -8.23 14.94 -6.47
CA GLU A 135 -8.59 15.93 -7.49
C GLU A 135 -8.60 15.38 -8.93
N ARG A 136 -8.07 14.16 -9.19
CA ARG A 136 -7.78 13.69 -10.57
C ARG A 136 -8.23 12.26 -10.86
N GLU A 137 -8.10 11.34 -9.90
CA GLU A 137 -8.48 9.95 -10.11
C GLU A 137 -9.99 9.77 -9.98
N SER A 138 -10.53 8.79 -10.72
CA SER A 138 -11.96 8.48 -10.70
C SER A 138 -12.19 6.98 -10.88
N GLY A 139 -13.24 6.44 -10.27
CA GLY A 139 -13.54 5.01 -10.27
C GLY A 139 -12.72 4.16 -9.30
N ALA A 140 -11.87 4.78 -8.45
CA ALA A 140 -11.20 4.09 -7.35
C ALA A 140 -12.21 3.64 -6.28
N TYR A 141 -12.12 2.38 -5.84
CA TYR A 141 -12.81 1.88 -4.64
C TYR A 141 -12.30 2.60 -3.38
N TRP A 142 -10.99 2.83 -3.27
CA TRP A 142 -10.42 3.55 -2.13
C TRP A 142 -9.21 4.40 -2.51
N THR A 143 -9.32 5.72 -2.31
CA THR A 143 -8.20 6.66 -2.31
C THR A 143 -7.78 6.95 -0.89
N PHE A 144 -6.53 6.69 -0.54
CA PHE A 144 -6.03 6.67 0.84
C PHE A 144 -4.67 7.34 1.03
N LEU A 145 -4.41 7.76 2.27
CA LEU A 145 -3.10 8.06 2.82
C LEU A 145 -3.00 7.43 4.20
N VAL A 146 -2.01 6.54 4.39
CA VAL A 146 -1.75 5.85 5.66
C VAL A 146 -0.31 6.13 6.08
N ARG A 147 -0.10 6.76 7.24
CA ARG A 147 1.23 7.02 7.80
C ARG A 147 1.47 6.12 9.00
N ALA A 148 2.28 5.08 8.79
CA ALA A 148 2.65 4.10 9.80
C ALA A 148 4.12 4.29 10.20
N GLY A 149 4.36 5.20 11.15
CA GLY A 149 5.71 5.48 11.66
C GLY A 149 6.61 6.15 10.62
N ASP A 150 7.64 5.44 10.18
CA ASP A 150 8.58 5.80 9.11
C ASP A 150 7.96 5.63 7.71
N ARG A 151 7.05 4.66 7.54
CA ARG A 151 6.43 4.34 6.26
C ARG A 151 5.18 5.17 6.00
N THR A 152 4.99 5.58 4.75
CA THR A 152 3.79 6.28 4.29
C THR A 152 3.30 5.65 2.99
N PHE A 153 2.05 5.20 2.99
CA PHE A 153 1.38 4.62 1.83
C PHE A 153 0.37 5.62 1.30
N VAL A 154 0.39 5.90 0.00
CA VAL A 154 -0.56 6.80 -0.68
C VAL A 154 -0.96 6.14 -1.98
N GLY A 155 -2.27 6.07 -2.27
CA GLY A 155 -2.75 5.38 -3.47
C GLY A 155 -4.23 5.59 -3.72
N ALA A 156 -4.65 5.16 -4.91
CA ALA A 156 -6.05 5.05 -5.33
C ALA A 156 -6.22 3.67 -5.96
N THR A 157 -6.79 2.72 -5.22
CA THR A 157 -7.08 1.38 -5.76
C THR A 157 -8.45 1.37 -6.43
N PRO A 158 -8.60 0.77 -7.62
CA PRO A 158 -9.90 0.32 -8.11
C PRO A 158 -10.48 -0.79 -7.20
#